data_AF-A0A963CV32-F1
#
_entry.id   AF-A0A963CV32-F1
#
_cell.length_a   1.000
_cell.length_b   1.000
_cell.length_c   1.000
_cell.angle_alpha   90.00
_cell.angle_beta   90.00
_cell.angle_gamma   90.00
#
_symmetry.space_group_name_H-M   'P 1'
#
loop_
_entity.id
_entity.type
_entity.pdbx_description
1 polymer ?
#
loop_
_entity_poly.entity_id
_entity_poly.type
_entity_poly.pdbx_seq_one_letter_code
_entity_poly.pdbx_strand_id
1 'polypeptide(L)' 'PDWHLDPVKHALIQAVLKLTRGADPWQIYHALLQPRAMLRGRSALESVTATNLDKLIMAVSTTVKESEWSPQQARSA' A
#
# COMPACT_ATOMS: atom_id res chain seq x y z
N PRO A 1 -17.27 -6.85 -7.36
CA PRO A 1 -16.59 -5.76 -6.63
C PRO A 1 -15.82 -4.87 -7.61
N ASP A 2 -16.24 -3.60 -7.74
CA ASP A 2 -15.80 -2.71 -8.82
C ASP A 2 -14.39 -2.13 -8.63
N TRP A 3 -13.65 -2.57 -7.60
CA TRP A 3 -12.27 -2.14 -7.36
C TRP A 3 -11.30 -2.59 -8.46
N HIS A 4 -11.64 -3.64 -9.20
CA HIS A 4 -10.91 -4.08 -10.40
C HIS A 4 -11.05 -3.12 -11.59
N LEU A 5 -12.02 -2.20 -11.56
CA LEU A 5 -12.30 -1.27 -12.66
C LEU A 5 -11.55 0.06 -12.56
N ASP A 6 -10.86 0.32 -11.45
CA ASP A 6 -10.06 1.53 -11.30
C ASP A 6 -8.62 1.28 -11.79
N PRO A 7 -8.24 1.78 -12.98
CA PRO A 7 -6.92 1.53 -13.55
C PRO A 7 -5.80 2.13 -12.68
N VAL A 8 -6.08 3.18 -11.92
CA VAL A 8 -5.08 3.84 -11.07
C VAL A 8 -4.83 3.01 -9.82
N LYS A 9 -5.89 2.47 -9.20
CA LYS A 9 -5.75 1.52 -8.07
C LYS A 9 -5.00 0.27 -8.50
N HIS A 10 -5.33 -0.28 -9.68
CA HIS A 10 -4.64 -1.44 -10.20
C HIS A 10 -3.15 -1.16 -10.46
N ALA A 11 -2.83 0.00 -11.04
CA ALA A 11 -1.43 0.42 -11.25
C ALA A 11 -0.65 0.54 -9.93
N LEU A 12 -1.25 1.13 -8.89
CA LEU A 12 -0.64 1.21 -7.56
C LEU A 12 -0.32 -0.18 -7.01
N ILE A 13 -1.30 -1.08 -7.00
CA ILE A 13 -1.15 -2.45 -6.48
C ILE A 13 -0.04 -3.19 -7.23
N GLN A 14 -0.07 -3.15 -8.57
CA GLN A 14 0.93 -3.83 -9.40
C GLN A 14 2.33 -3.28 -9.19
N ALA A 15 2.49 -1.96 -9.06
CA ALA A 15 3.78 -1.35 -8.80
C ALA A 15 4.34 -1.74 -7.43
N VAL A 16 3.50 -1.72 -6.38
CA VAL A 16 3.90 -2.13 -5.03
C VAL A 16 4.33 -3.59 -5.02
N LEU A 17 3.52 -4.50 -5.56
CA LEU A 17 3.86 -5.93 -5.67
C LEU A 17 5.21 -6.17 -6.37
N LYS A 18 5.51 -5.38 -7.42
CA LYS A 18 6.79 -5.49 -8.14
C LYS A 18 7.98 -4.97 -7.33
N LEU A 19 7.79 -3.93 -6.52
CA LEU A 19 8.85 -3.30 -5.73
C LEU A 19 9.11 -3.99 -4.38
N THR A 20 8.13 -4.74 -3.86
CA THR A 20 8.20 -5.47 -2.59
C THR A 20 8.16 -6.98 -2.84
N ARG A 21 8.89 -7.46 -3.86
CA ARG A 21 8.97 -8.89 -4.18
C ARG A 21 9.50 -9.67 -2.98
N GLY A 22 8.76 -10.69 -2.56
CA GLY A 22 9.11 -11.53 -1.41
C GLY A 22 8.46 -11.09 -0.09
N ALA A 23 7.87 -9.90 -0.03
CA ALA A 23 7.11 -9.46 1.13
C ALA A 23 5.83 -10.28 1.29
N ASP A 24 5.41 -10.45 2.56
CA ASP A 24 4.20 -11.17 2.88
C ASP A 24 2.96 -10.45 2.28
N PRO A 25 2.05 -11.18 1.60
CA PRO A 25 0.88 -10.57 0.98
C PRO A 25 -0.02 -9.80 1.96
N TRP A 26 -0.10 -10.21 3.23
CA TRP A 26 -0.87 -9.49 4.25
C TRP A 26 -0.19 -8.18 4.63
N GLN A 27 1.15 -8.16 4.75
CA GLN A 27 1.88 -6.91 4.97
C GLN A 27 1.64 -5.89 3.85
N ILE A 28 1.61 -6.35 2.60
CA ILE A 28 1.30 -5.49 1.45
C ILE A 28 -0.14 -4.97 1.55
N TYR A 29 -1.10 -5.85 1.84
CA TYR A 29 -2.51 -5.48 2.02
C TYR A 29 -2.70 -4.44 3.14
N HIS A 30 -2.09 -4.67 4.30
CA HIS A 30 -2.16 -3.74 5.43
C HIS A 30 -1.52 -2.40 5.09
N ALA A 31 -0.36 -2.38 4.43
CA ALA A 31 0.30 -1.14 4.03
C ALA A 31 -0.53 -0.30 3.02
N LEU A 32 -1.27 -0.97 2.13
CA LEU A 32 -2.18 -0.34 1.17
C LEU A 32 -3.40 0.30 1.86
N LEU A 33 -3.91 -0.36 2.90
CA LEU A 33 -5.05 0.11 3.71
C LEU A 33 -4.67 1.06 4.84
N GLN A 34 -3.39 1.14 5.20
CA GLN A 34 -2.93 1.96 6.30
C GLN A 34 -3.31 3.45 6.07
N PRO A 35 -4.01 4.09 7.03
CA PRO A 35 -4.23 5.53 7.04
C PRO A 35 -2.93 6.33 6.94
N ARG A 36 -2.91 7.36 6.10
CA ARG A 36 -1.73 8.20 5.91
C ARG A 36 -2.05 9.66 6.19
N ALA A 37 -1.20 10.32 6.99
CA ALA A 37 -1.36 11.74 7.32
C ALA A 37 -1.39 12.63 6.08
N MET A 38 -0.54 12.33 5.07
CA MET A 38 -0.52 13.05 3.78
C MET A 38 -1.84 12.92 2.99
N LEU A 39 -2.67 11.92 3.33
CA LEU A 39 -3.98 11.66 2.72
C LEU A 39 -5.13 12.02 3.67
N ARG A 40 -4.89 12.88 4.67
CA ARG A 40 -5.89 13.26 5.68
C ARG A 40 -6.49 12.07 6.41
N GLY A 41 -5.68 11.05 6.69
CA GLY A 41 -6.10 9.83 7.38
C GLY A 41 -6.77 8.78 6.50
N ARG A 42 -6.81 8.98 5.17
CA ARG A 42 -7.29 7.95 4.24
C ARG A 42 -6.18 6.99 3.84
N SER A 43 -6.58 5.81 3.39
CA SER A 43 -5.68 4.81 2.83
C SER A 43 -5.19 5.19 1.43
N ALA A 44 -4.14 4.52 0.97
CA ALA A 44 -3.66 4.69 -0.40
C ALA A 44 -4.73 4.24 -1.42
N LEU A 45 -5.45 3.15 -1.13
CA LEU A 45 -6.53 2.65 -2.01
C LEU A 45 -7.73 3.58 -2.12
N GLU A 46 -8.01 4.38 -1.08
CA GLU A 46 -9.14 5.33 -1.12
C GLU A 46 -8.80 6.63 -1.83
N SER A 47 -7.53 7.04 -1.85
CA SER A 47 -7.13 8.39 -2.28
C SER A 47 -6.13 8.42 -3.43
N VAL A 48 -5.80 7.27 -4.03
CA VAL A 48 -4.93 7.23 -5.20
C VAL A 48 -5.61 7.92 -6.39
N THR A 49 -4.82 8.74 -7.08
CA THR A 49 -5.16 9.44 -8.31
C THR A 49 -3.95 9.39 -9.24
N ALA A 50 -4.13 9.65 -10.53
CA ALA A 50 -3.00 9.70 -11.47
C ALA A 50 -1.91 10.70 -11.03
N THR A 51 -2.28 11.80 -10.37
CA THR A 51 -1.36 12.87 -9.96
C THR A 51 -0.51 12.54 -8.73
N ASN A 52 -0.93 11.56 -7.91
CA ASN A 52 -0.23 11.19 -6.68
C ASN A 52 0.29 9.75 -6.68
N LEU A 53 0.12 9.03 -7.80
CA LEU A 53 0.43 7.61 -7.92
C LEU A 53 1.87 7.30 -7.53
N ASP A 54 2.86 7.97 -8.10
CA ASP A 54 4.29 7.71 -7.80
C ASP A 54 4.63 7.94 -6.33
N LYS A 55 4.06 9.00 -5.73
CA LYS A 55 4.24 9.29 -4.30
C LYS A 55 3.66 8.17 -3.43
N LEU A 56 2.50 7.64 -3.80
CA LEU A 56 1.86 6.56 -3.05
C LEU A 56 2.53 5.21 -3.28
N ILE A 57 3.08 4.94 -4.47
CA ILE A 57 3.92 3.76 -4.71
C ILE A 57 5.11 3.78 -3.75
N MET A 58 5.87 4.88 -3.70
CA MET A 58 7.01 5.00 -2.79
C MET A 58 6.57 4.88 -1.33
N ALA A 59 5.55 5.62 -0.92
CA ALA A 59 5.11 5.62 0.47
C ALA A 59 4.62 4.24 0.94
N VAL A 60 3.90 3.50 0.10
CA VAL A 60 3.42 2.15 0.42
C VAL A 60 4.58 1.15 0.44
N SER A 61 5.45 1.15 -0.57
CA SER A 61 6.59 0.24 -0.61
C SER A 61 7.56 0.46 0.55
N THR A 62 7.75 1.69 1.02
CA THR A 62 8.53 1.98 2.23
C THR A 62 7.88 1.37 3.47
N THR A 63 6.56 1.56 3.66
CA THR A 63 5.83 0.95 4.79
C THR A 63 5.94 -0.58 4.81
N VAL A 64 5.85 -1.22 3.65
CA VAL A 64 6.00 -2.69 3.55
C VAL A 64 7.39 -3.11 4.01
N LYS A 65 8.45 -2.45 3.51
CA LYS A 65 9.84 -2.77 3.89
C LYS A 65 10.12 -2.52 5.37
N GLU A 66 9.55 -1.47 5.95
CA GLU A 66 9.64 -1.20 7.40
C GLU A 66 8.99 -2.31 8.24
N SER A 67 7.90 -2.89 7.73
CA SER A 67 7.18 -3.99 8.38
C SER A 67 7.94 -5.32 8.31
N GLU A 68 8.76 -5.54 7.27
CA GLU A 68 9.64 -6.71 7.16
C GLU A 68 10.73 -6.71 8.24
N TRP A 69 11.25 -5.53 8.61
CA TRP A 69 12.26 -5.40 9.67
C TRP A 69 11.69 -5.38 11.09
N SER A 70 10.38 -5.14 11.23
CA SER A 70 9.69 -5.07 12.52
C SER A 70 8.63 -6.17 12.66
N PRO A 71 9.03 -7.46 12.85
CA PRO A 71 8.10 -8.59 12.90
C PRO A 71 7.13 -8.57 14.12
N GLN A 72 7.15 -7.53 14.96
CA GLN A 72 6.39 -7.48 16.21
C GLN A 72 4.94 -7.03 16.07
N GLN A 73 4.49 -6.55 14.91
CA GLN A 73 3.13 -6.00 14.78
C GLN A 73 2.07 -6.99 14.24
N ALA A 74 2.45 -8.22 13.87
CA ALA A 74 1.54 -9.24 13.33
C ALA A 74 0.90 -10.16 14.40
N ARG A 75 1.12 -9.91 15.70
CA ARG A 75 0.60 -10.74 16.81
C ARG A 75 -0.28 -9.92 17.76
N SER A 76 -1.35 -9.35 17.25
CA SER A 76 -2.41 -8.79 18.11
C SER A 76 -3.75 -8.83 17.37
N ALA A 77 -4.29 -10.03 17.18
CA ALA A 77 -5.72 -10.30 17.03
C ALA A 77 -5.98 -11.77 17.33
#